data_AF-A0A449B1X2-F1
#
_entry.id   AF-A0A449B1X2-F1
#
_cell.length_a   1.000
_cell.length_b   1.000
_cell.length_c   1.000
_cell.angle_alpha   90.00
_cell.angle_beta   90.00
_cell.angle_gamma   90.00
#
_symmetry.space_group_name_H-M   'P 1'
#
loop_
_entity.id
_entity.type
_entity.pdbx_description
1 polymer ?
#
loop_
_entity_poly.entity_id
_entity_poly.type
_entity_poly.pdbx_seq_one_letter_code
_entity_poly.pdbx_strand_id
1 'polypeptide(L)'
;MKKDLAHILKDKKFKFYIDEDNPLILCFDYPKEYPNDDSLLNVIKLEFSTLSEPIPFFNRSIKPYISEVYQDAFPEKINVKVVDSLRTFYDKITILHREANRINGNYPKKYSRHYYDIYKMLESNLREKSLKNLDLLESVIEFKKKFYHCNFANYDQIYRSKLKLIPSQKAIEVFVNDYKSMKNMIFGDIVSFEQIIKTLKTYENDLNKAIKSFYKWTYKIIGLK
;
A
#
# COMPACT_ATOMS: atom_id res chain seq x y z
N MET A 1 7.28 9.96 -24.52
CA MET A 1 8.02 10.21 -23.25
C MET A 1 9.43 10.76 -23.47
N LYS A 2 10.42 10.00 -23.99
CA LYS A 2 11.81 10.52 -24.13
C LYS A 2 11.91 11.78 -25.00
N LYS A 3 11.17 11.84 -26.11
CA LYS A 3 11.09 13.02 -26.98
C LYS A 3 10.45 14.21 -26.27
N ASP A 4 9.31 14.00 -25.60
CA ASP A 4 8.59 15.05 -24.88
C ASP A 4 9.43 15.64 -23.74
N LEU A 5 10.10 14.77 -22.97
CA LEU A 5 11.00 15.21 -21.90
C LEU A 5 12.26 15.89 -22.41
N ALA A 6 12.79 15.51 -23.57
CA ALA A 6 13.91 16.23 -24.18
C ALA A 6 13.52 17.67 -24.53
N HIS A 7 12.28 17.88 -24.99
CA HIS A 7 11.76 19.22 -25.24
C HIS A 7 11.61 20.04 -23.94
N ILE A 8 11.09 19.43 -22.87
CA ILE A 8 10.84 20.10 -21.59
C ILE A 8 12.15 20.40 -20.85
N LEU A 9 13.04 19.40 -20.77
CA LEU A 9 14.29 19.46 -20.00
C LEU A 9 15.45 20.07 -20.78
N LYS A 10 15.28 20.31 -22.08
CA LYS A 10 16.27 20.94 -22.98
C LYS A 10 17.64 20.24 -22.87
N ASP A 11 18.67 20.99 -22.49
CA ASP A 11 20.07 20.54 -22.44
C ASP A 11 20.41 19.74 -21.17
N LYS A 12 19.46 19.55 -20.25
CA LYS A 12 19.68 18.80 -19.02
C LYS A 12 19.85 17.32 -19.33
N LYS A 13 20.89 16.70 -18.75
CA LYS A 13 21.13 15.27 -18.89
C LYS A 13 20.11 14.47 -18.08
N PHE A 14 19.48 13.50 -18.74
CA PHE A 14 18.60 12.51 -18.11
C PHE A 14 18.74 11.16 -18.82
N LYS A 15 18.41 10.07 -18.13
CA LYS A 15 18.38 8.73 -18.74
C LYS A 15 17.18 7.91 -18.31
N PHE A 16 16.74 7.06 -19.23
CA PHE A 16 15.80 5.98 -18.97
C PHE A 16 16.56 4.66 -19.10
N TYR A 17 16.33 3.76 -18.16
CA TYR A 17 16.88 2.40 -18.20
C TYR A 17 15.94 1.44 -17.49
N ILE A 18 15.99 0.17 -17.85
CA ILE A 18 15.23 -0.89 -17.17
C ILE A 18 16.03 -1.29 -15.93
N ASP A 19 15.35 -1.51 -14.81
CA ASP A 19 15.98 -2.01 -13.58
C ASP A 19 16.58 -3.40 -13.81
N GLU A 20 17.80 -3.61 -13.33
CA GLU A 20 18.58 -4.84 -13.59
C GLU A 20 17.92 -6.07 -12.95
N ASP A 21 17.30 -5.90 -11.78
CA ASP A 21 16.67 -6.98 -11.03
C ASP A 21 15.22 -7.21 -11.44
N ASN A 22 14.57 -6.23 -12.07
CA ASN A 22 13.16 -6.31 -12.43
C ASN A 22 12.84 -5.64 -13.78
N PRO A 23 12.58 -6.43 -14.84
CA PRO A 23 12.30 -5.88 -16.18
C PRO A 23 10.97 -5.11 -16.27
N LEU A 24 10.12 -5.19 -15.24
CA LEU A 24 8.87 -4.45 -15.14
C LEU A 24 9.04 -3.06 -14.51
N ILE A 25 10.27 -2.67 -14.16
CA ILE A 25 10.56 -1.35 -13.59
C ILE A 25 11.35 -0.54 -14.61
N LEU A 26 10.75 0.57 -15.05
CA LEU A 26 11.43 1.60 -15.82
C LEU A 26 11.96 2.68 -14.87
N CYS A 27 13.26 2.86 -14.84
CA CYS A 27 13.94 3.89 -14.06
C CYS A 27 14.09 5.17 -14.89
N PHE A 28 13.70 6.30 -14.30
CA PHE A 28 13.96 7.64 -14.81
C PHE A 28 14.95 8.36 -13.89
N ASP A 29 16.19 8.46 -14.37
CA ASP A 29 17.23 9.27 -13.73
C ASP A 29 17.11 10.70 -14.25
N TYR A 30 16.49 11.52 -13.40
CA TYR A 30 16.15 12.90 -13.70
C TYR A 30 17.36 13.84 -13.45
N PRO A 31 17.37 15.05 -14.03
CA PRO A 31 18.42 16.03 -13.77
C PRO A 31 18.45 16.46 -12.29
N LYS A 32 19.63 16.48 -11.67
CA LYS A 32 19.82 16.82 -10.25
C LYS A 32 20.73 18.04 -10.13
N GLU A 33 20.34 18.98 -9.28
CA GLU A 33 21.15 20.15 -8.91
C GLU A 33 21.92 19.95 -7.60
N TYR A 34 21.49 18.97 -6.78
CA TYR A 34 22.11 18.64 -5.50
C TYR A 34 22.90 17.34 -5.59
N PRO A 35 23.97 17.18 -4.79
CA PRO A 35 24.69 15.91 -4.68
C PRO A 35 23.75 14.77 -4.30
N ASN A 36 24.09 13.56 -4.73
CA ASN A 36 23.35 12.38 -4.31
C ASN A 36 23.44 12.23 -2.79
N ASP A 37 22.29 12.17 -2.13
CA ASP A 37 22.17 11.67 -0.78
C ASP A 37 21.97 10.15 -0.85
N ASP A 38 22.89 9.39 -0.25
CA ASP A 38 22.83 7.92 -0.22
C ASP A 38 21.61 7.40 0.56
N SER A 39 20.94 8.25 1.36
CA SER A 39 19.74 7.89 2.10
C SER A 39 18.47 7.87 1.25
N LEU A 40 18.51 8.42 0.02
CA LEU A 40 17.36 8.49 -0.89
C LEU A 40 17.67 7.93 -2.28
N LEU A 41 16.71 7.21 -2.83
CA LEU A 41 16.76 6.78 -4.23
C LEU A 41 16.55 8.00 -5.13
N ASN A 42 17.64 8.50 -5.71
CA ASN A 42 17.63 9.67 -6.62
C ASN A 42 17.17 9.30 -8.04
N VAL A 43 16.16 8.44 -8.16
CA VAL A 43 15.62 7.92 -9.43
C VAL A 43 14.12 7.69 -9.26
N ILE A 44 13.32 8.10 -10.23
CA ILE A 44 11.88 7.78 -10.25
C ILE A 44 11.71 6.39 -10.87
N LYS A 45 11.21 5.43 -10.08
CA LYS A 45 10.90 4.08 -10.54
C LYS A 45 9.43 4.00 -10.95
N LEU A 46 9.17 3.63 -12.20
CA LEU A 46 7.84 3.36 -12.75
C LEU A 46 7.67 1.85 -12.85
N GLU A 47 6.86 1.27 -11.95
CA GLU A 47 6.62 -0.17 -11.87
C GLU A 47 5.33 -0.57 -12.61
N PHE A 48 5.44 -1.53 -13.51
CA PHE A 48 4.34 -2.02 -14.33
C PHE A 48 3.95 -3.44 -13.92
N SER A 49 2.89 -3.59 -13.12
CA SER A 49 2.38 -4.92 -12.77
C SER A 49 1.48 -5.48 -13.87
N THR A 50 1.69 -6.73 -14.27
CA THR A 50 0.80 -7.45 -15.20
C THR A 50 -0.48 -7.97 -14.52
N LEU A 51 -0.51 -7.96 -13.19
CA LEU A 51 -1.58 -8.51 -12.34
C LEU A 51 -2.28 -7.46 -11.47
N SER A 52 -2.21 -6.17 -11.82
CA SER A 52 -2.98 -5.14 -11.13
C SER A 52 -4.40 -5.07 -11.71
N GLU A 53 -5.41 -5.26 -10.86
CA GLU A 53 -6.79 -4.94 -11.19
C GLU A 53 -7.10 -3.52 -10.69
N PRO A 54 -7.13 -2.51 -11.58
CA PRO A 54 -7.26 -1.12 -11.17
C PRO A 54 -8.72 -0.73 -10.89
N ILE A 55 -9.61 -1.69 -10.67
CA ILE A 55 -11.07 -1.45 -10.61
C ILE A 55 -11.54 -1.59 -9.15
N PRO A 56 -12.30 -0.63 -8.62
CA PRO A 56 -12.67 0.65 -9.24
C PRO A 56 -11.49 1.65 -9.26
N PHE A 57 -11.48 2.55 -10.25
CA PHE A 57 -10.59 3.71 -10.32
C PHE A 57 -11.38 5.03 -10.40
N PHE A 58 -10.73 6.12 -10.02
CA PHE A 58 -11.28 7.47 -10.10
C PHE A 58 -10.25 8.43 -10.67
N ASN A 59 -10.72 9.49 -11.35
CA ASN A 59 -9.88 10.63 -11.67
C ASN A 59 -9.73 11.50 -10.41
N ARG A 60 -8.50 11.84 -10.06
CA ARG A 60 -8.18 12.79 -8.98
C ARG A 60 -7.29 13.90 -9.52
N SER A 61 -7.61 15.12 -9.11
CA SER A 61 -6.75 16.27 -9.34
C SER A 61 -5.75 16.36 -8.20
N ILE A 62 -4.47 16.39 -8.52
CA ILE A 62 -3.37 16.55 -7.57
C ILE A 62 -2.62 17.85 -7.86
N LYS A 63 -1.95 18.36 -6.83
CA LYS A 63 -1.05 19.51 -6.93
C LYS A 63 0.32 19.12 -6.35
N PRO A 64 1.43 19.56 -6.98
CA PRO A 64 2.75 19.40 -6.39
C PRO A 64 2.87 20.19 -5.07
N TYR A 65 3.54 19.66 -4.06
CA TYR A 65 3.76 20.41 -2.81
C TYR A 65 4.51 21.73 -3.03
N ILE A 66 5.41 21.79 -4.02
CA ILE A 66 6.13 23.03 -4.35
C ILE A 66 5.18 24.16 -4.79
N SER A 67 3.98 23.82 -5.30
CA SER A 67 2.96 24.82 -5.63
C SER A 67 2.35 25.48 -4.40
N GLU A 68 2.46 24.90 -3.21
CA GLU A 68 1.99 25.55 -1.97
C GLU A 68 2.87 26.74 -1.58
N VAL A 69 4.17 26.68 -1.94
CA VAL A 69 5.15 27.73 -1.67
C VAL A 69 5.30 28.67 -2.86
N TYR A 70 5.30 28.15 -4.09
CA TYR A 70 5.52 28.89 -5.33
C TYR A 70 4.34 28.72 -6.29
N GLN A 71 3.18 29.27 -5.90
CA GLN A 71 1.92 29.13 -6.63
C GLN A 71 2.01 29.61 -8.09
N ASP A 72 2.66 30.74 -8.35
CA ASP A 72 2.74 31.33 -9.69
C ASP A 72 3.67 30.56 -10.62
N ALA A 73 4.71 29.91 -10.08
CA ALA A 73 5.67 29.12 -10.86
C ALA A 73 5.16 27.71 -11.17
N PHE A 74 4.29 27.16 -10.31
CA PHE A 74 3.71 25.83 -10.47
C PHE A 74 2.18 25.84 -10.32
N PRO A 75 1.45 26.57 -11.20
CA PRO A 75 0.00 26.74 -11.06
C PRO A 75 -0.81 25.49 -11.46
N GLU A 76 -0.13 24.50 -12.05
CA GLU A 76 -0.78 23.37 -12.72
C GLU A 76 -1.48 22.41 -11.74
N LYS A 77 -2.71 22.05 -12.10
CA LYS A 77 -3.43 20.91 -11.52
C LYS A 77 -3.28 19.72 -12.44
N ILE A 78 -2.74 18.63 -11.92
CA ILE A 78 -2.51 17.41 -12.69
C ILE A 78 -3.67 16.44 -12.41
N ASN A 79 -4.34 15.98 -13.45
CA ASN A 79 -5.40 14.98 -13.31
C ASN A 79 -4.80 13.59 -13.54
N VAL A 80 -4.93 12.72 -12.55
CA VAL A 80 -4.42 11.34 -12.57
C VAL A 80 -5.53 10.34 -12.34
N LYS A 81 -5.45 9.19 -13.01
CA LYS A 81 -6.28 8.02 -12.67
C LYS A 81 -5.65 7.30 -11.50
N VAL A 82 -6.41 7.13 -10.43
CA VAL A 82 -5.97 6.42 -9.23
C VAL A 82 -6.95 5.29 -8.90
N VAL A 83 -6.42 4.19 -8.40
CA VAL A 83 -7.25 3.12 -7.82
C VAL A 83 -8.01 3.68 -6.64
N ASP A 84 -9.24 3.19 -6.43
CA ASP A 84 -10.03 3.54 -5.27
C ASP A 84 -9.26 3.32 -3.96
N SER A 85 -9.39 4.28 -3.05
CA SER A 85 -8.65 4.26 -1.79
C SER A 85 -9.14 3.15 -0.86
N LEU A 86 -10.43 2.78 -0.92
CA LEU A 86 -10.96 1.67 -0.15
C LEU A 86 -10.54 0.31 -0.74
N ARG A 87 -10.52 0.16 -2.07
CA ARG A 87 -9.91 -0.99 -2.74
C ARG A 87 -8.46 -1.17 -2.33
N THR A 88 -7.65 -0.11 -2.43
CA THR A 88 -6.24 -0.10 -2.00
C THR A 88 -6.09 -0.47 -0.52
N PHE A 89 -7.00 0.03 0.31
CA PHE A 89 -7.03 -0.28 1.74
C PHE A 89 -7.25 -1.78 1.97
N TYR A 90 -8.24 -2.39 1.32
CA TYR A 90 -8.48 -3.83 1.43
C TYR A 90 -7.33 -4.67 0.85
N ASP A 91 -6.68 -4.22 -0.23
CA ASP A 91 -5.46 -4.84 -0.73
C ASP A 91 -4.36 -4.86 0.35
N LYS A 92 -4.15 -3.75 1.06
CA LYS A 92 -3.18 -3.71 2.18
C LYS A 92 -3.63 -4.57 3.37
N ILE A 93 -4.92 -4.60 3.68
CA ILE A 93 -5.48 -5.43 4.77
C ILE A 93 -5.24 -6.93 4.49
N THR A 94 -5.48 -7.39 3.26
CA THR A 94 -5.25 -8.79 2.88
C THR A 94 -3.76 -9.14 2.82
N ILE A 95 -2.91 -8.18 2.44
CA ILE A 95 -1.44 -8.28 2.55
C ILE A 95 -1.03 -8.51 4.01
N LEU A 96 -1.49 -7.69 4.96
CA LEU A 96 -1.18 -7.89 6.39
C LEU A 96 -1.74 -9.21 6.93
N HIS A 97 -2.92 -9.64 6.48
CA HIS A 97 -3.48 -10.94 6.86
C HIS A 97 -2.62 -12.11 6.44
N ARG A 98 -2.15 -12.10 5.18
CA ARG A 98 -1.22 -13.11 4.70
C ARG A 98 0.04 -13.14 5.55
N GLU A 99 0.64 -12.00 5.85
CA GLU A 99 1.88 -11.98 6.65
C GLU A 99 1.67 -12.33 8.12
N ALA A 100 0.54 -11.97 8.71
CA ALA A 100 0.22 -12.33 10.08
C ALA A 100 0.03 -13.84 10.25
N ASN A 101 -0.24 -14.56 9.16
CA ASN A 101 -0.31 -16.01 9.09
C ASN A 101 1.01 -16.69 8.66
N ARG A 102 2.08 -15.92 8.39
CA ARG A 102 3.37 -16.48 8.01
C ARG A 102 3.93 -17.37 9.12
N ILE A 103 4.35 -18.58 8.75
CA ILE A 103 4.91 -19.59 9.67
C ILE A 103 6.38 -19.94 9.41
N ASN A 104 6.95 -19.53 8.27
CA ASN A 104 8.31 -19.91 7.89
C ASN A 104 9.43 -19.06 8.54
N GLY A 105 9.07 -18.05 9.33
CA GLY A 105 10.04 -17.14 9.99
C GLY A 105 10.84 -16.23 9.06
N ASN A 106 10.67 -16.34 7.74
CA ASN A 106 11.35 -15.49 6.77
C ASN A 106 10.52 -14.23 6.51
N TYR A 107 10.80 -13.16 7.26
CA TYR A 107 10.07 -11.91 7.16
C TYR A 107 10.67 -10.98 6.09
N PRO A 108 9.84 -10.41 5.21
CA PRO A 108 10.32 -9.50 4.18
C PRO A 108 10.86 -8.20 4.79
N LYS A 109 11.90 -7.64 4.15
CA LYS A 109 12.40 -6.29 4.46
C LYS A 109 11.39 -5.23 3.98
N LYS A 110 11.49 -4.01 4.53
CA LYS A 110 10.68 -2.84 4.14
C LYS A 110 9.18 -3.04 4.33
N TYR A 111 8.76 -3.99 5.15
CA TYR A 111 7.36 -4.35 5.32
C TYR A 111 6.62 -3.54 6.38
N SER A 112 7.35 -2.92 7.31
CA SER A 112 6.79 -2.00 8.31
C SER A 112 5.96 -0.86 7.68
N ARG A 113 6.29 -0.46 6.45
CA ARG A 113 5.53 0.54 5.67
C ARG A 113 4.06 0.18 5.50
N HIS A 114 3.72 -1.10 5.34
CA HIS A 114 2.33 -1.51 5.16
C HIS A 114 1.49 -1.28 6.43
N TYR A 115 2.10 -1.47 7.61
CA TYR A 115 1.46 -1.16 8.89
C TYR A 115 1.26 0.34 9.05
N TYR A 116 2.28 1.14 8.72
CA TYR A 116 2.20 2.60 8.76
C TYR A 116 1.14 3.15 7.79
N ASP A 117 1.11 2.64 6.55
CA ASP A 117 0.12 3.03 5.54
C ASP A 117 -1.31 2.80 6.05
N ILE A 118 -1.60 1.60 6.59
CA ILE A 118 -2.93 1.30 7.14
C ILE A 118 -3.25 2.20 8.32
N TYR A 119 -2.28 2.46 9.21
CA TYR A 119 -2.46 3.40 10.31
C TYR A 119 -2.89 4.79 9.80
N LYS A 120 -2.17 5.37 8.83
CA LYS A 120 -2.53 6.66 8.23
C LYS A 120 -3.86 6.62 7.48
N MET A 121 -4.16 5.52 6.80
CA MET A 121 -5.45 5.36 6.12
C MET A 121 -6.62 5.31 7.09
N LEU A 122 -6.44 4.72 8.28
CA LEU A 122 -7.45 4.65 9.34
C LEU A 122 -7.77 6.01 9.99
N GLU A 123 -6.88 7.00 9.86
CA GLU A 123 -7.14 8.39 10.29
C GLU A 123 -8.10 9.13 9.33
N SER A 124 -8.45 8.52 8.20
CA SER A 124 -9.42 9.06 7.24
C SER A 124 -10.81 8.38 7.37
N ASN A 125 -11.76 8.79 6.53
CA ASN A 125 -13.08 8.16 6.44
C ASN A 125 -13.06 6.68 5.99
N LEU A 126 -11.89 6.15 5.61
CA LEU A 126 -11.73 4.75 5.21
C LEU A 126 -12.08 3.78 6.33
N ARG A 127 -11.84 4.13 7.61
CA ARG A 127 -12.19 3.27 8.74
C ARG A 127 -13.68 2.94 8.77
N GLU A 128 -14.56 3.92 8.58
CA GLU A 128 -16.00 3.68 8.58
C GLU A 128 -16.48 3.04 7.27
N LYS A 129 -15.93 3.49 6.14
CA LYS A 129 -16.27 2.93 4.83
C LYS A 129 -15.95 1.45 4.75
N SER A 130 -14.81 1.01 5.29
CA SER A 130 -14.39 -0.39 5.25
C SER A 130 -15.24 -1.32 6.11
N LEU A 131 -15.97 -0.81 7.09
CA LEU A 131 -16.90 -1.62 7.87
C LEU A 131 -18.25 -1.81 7.15
N LYS A 132 -18.59 -0.92 6.20
CA LYS A 132 -19.88 -0.89 5.50
C LYS A 132 -19.84 -1.52 4.10
N ASN A 133 -18.65 -1.76 3.53
CA ASN A 133 -18.48 -2.13 2.12
C ASN A 133 -17.77 -3.49 1.95
N LEU A 134 -18.26 -4.51 2.67
CA LEU A 134 -17.62 -5.84 2.70
C LEU A 134 -17.71 -6.61 1.37
N ASP A 135 -18.64 -6.26 0.48
CA ASP A 135 -18.68 -6.78 -0.89
C ASP A 135 -17.39 -6.46 -1.67
N LEU A 136 -16.78 -5.29 -1.45
CA LEU A 136 -15.49 -4.94 -2.07
C LEU A 136 -14.33 -5.71 -1.43
N LEU A 137 -14.41 -6.04 -0.14
CA LEU A 137 -13.44 -6.94 0.49
C LEU A 137 -13.52 -8.35 -0.11
N GLU A 138 -14.73 -8.83 -0.39
CA GLU A 138 -14.94 -10.12 -1.07
C GLU A 138 -14.23 -10.16 -2.43
N SER A 139 -14.43 -9.13 -3.27
CA SER A 139 -13.82 -9.09 -4.59
C SER A 139 -12.29 -9.09 -4.51
N VAL A 140 -11.71 -8.38 -3.53
CA VAL A 140 -10.27 -8.40 -3.27
C VAL A 140 -9.79 -9.78 -2.85
N ILE A 141 -10.50 -10.47 -1.96
CA ILE A 141 -10.15 -11.82 -1.51
C ILE A 141 -10.14 -12.79 -2.69
N GLU A 142 -11.20 -12.80 -3.50
CA GLU A 142 -11.29 -13.70 -4.66
C GLU A 142 -10.22 -13.40 -5.71
N PHE A 143 -9.91 -12.12 -5.93
CA PHE A 143 -8.79 -11.72 -6.77
C PHE A 143 -7.43 -12.26 -6.24
N LYS A 144 -7.15 -12.09 -4.93
CA LYS A 144 -5.92 -12.60 -4.32
C LYS A 144 -5.81 -14.11 -4.39
N LYS A 145 -6.91 -14.84 -4.16
CA LYS A 145 -6.96 -16.31 -4.25
C LYS A 145 -6.62 -16.80 -5.66
N LYS A 146 -7.09 -16.09 -6.69
CA LYS A 146 -6.86 -16.45 -8.10
C LYS A 146 -5.44 -16.16 -8.58
N PHE A 147 -4.89 -14.99 -8.23
CA PHE A 147 -3.63 -14.51 -8.83
C PHE A 147 -2.41 -14.53 -7.91
N TYR A 148 -2.60 -14.63 -6.59
CA TYR A 148 -1.52 -14.56 -5.60
C TYR A 148 -1.57 -15.76 -4.65
N HIS A 149 -1.40 -16.96 -5.22
CA HIS A 149 -1.37 -18.19 -4.44
C HIS A 149 -0.24 -18.15 -3.41
N CYS A 150 -0.60 -18.39 -2.14
CA CYS A 150 0.33 -18.40 -1.03
C CYS A 150 -0.20 -19.33 0.06
N ASN A 151 0.54 -20.38 0.37
CA ASN A 151 0.09 -21.48 1.23
C ASN A 151 -0.31 -21.04 2.65
N PHE A 152 0.27 -19.93 3.12
CA PHE A 152 -0.02 -19.39 4.45
C PHE A 152 -0.96 -18.18 4.41
N ALA A 153 -1.50 -17.79 3.26
CA ALA A 153 -2.35 -16.60 3.18
C ALA A 153 -3.67 -16.75 3.94
N ASN A 154 -4.23 -17.95 3.96
CA ASN A 154 -5.45 -18.30 4.72
C ASN A 154 -6.63 -17.35 4.48
N TYR A 155 -6.78 -16.81 3.26
CA TYR A 155 -7.81 -15.80 2.96
C TYR A 155 -9.23 -16.23 3.31
N ASP A 156 -9.56 -17.53 3.21
CA ASP A 156 -10.88 -18.05 3.57
C ASP A 156 -11.21 -17.88 5.07
N GLN A 157 -10.21 -17.70 5.94
CA GLN A 157 -10.44 -17.38 7.35
C GLN A 157 -11.07 -15.99 7.54
N ILE A 158 -10.86 -15.06 6.60
CA ILE A 158 -11.46 -13.72 6.66
C ILE A 158 -12.98 -13.85 6.62
N TYR A 159 -13.55 -14.73 5.78
CA TYR A 159 -14.99 -14.99 5.73
C TYR A 159 -15.58 -15.47 7.05
N ARG A 160 -14.75 -16.05 7.94
CA ARG A 160 -15.15 -16.60 9.24
C ARG A 160 -14.85 -15.66 10.40
N SER A 161 -14.69 -14.36 10.13
CA SER A 161 -14.34 -13.34 11.13
C SER A 161 -13.02 -13.64 11.86
N LYS A 162 -12.08 -14.27 11.17
CA LYS A 162 -10.72 -14.58 11.66
C LYS A 162 -9.67 -13.78 10.88
N LEU A 163 -10.03 -12.57 10.44
CA LEU A 163 -9.05 -11.65 9.89
C LEU A 163 -8.02 -11.33 10.97
N LYS A 164 -6.76 -11.26 10.55
CA LYS A 164 -5.59 -11.08 11.40
C LYS A 164 -4.75 -9.98 10.76
N LEU A 165 -4.38 -8.96 11.49
CA LEU A 165 -3.47 -7.90 11.08
C LEU A 165 -2.19 -7.94 11.90
N ILE A 166 -2.28 -8.42 13.15
CA ILE A 166 -1.14 -8.44 14.06
C ILE A 166 -0.37 -9.75 13.89
N PRO A 167 0.91 -9.71 13.52
CA PRO A 167 1.72 -10.90 13.28
C PRO A 167 2.26 -11.47 14.62
N SER A 168 3.12 -12.49 14.55
CA SER A 168 3.77 -13.04 15.74
C SER A 168 4.70 -12.01 16.40
N GLN A 169 5.00 -12.17 17.70
CA GLN A 169 5.92 -11.28 18.41
C GLN A 169 7.31 -11.20 17.75
N LYS A 170 7.83 -12.34 17.27
CA LYS A 170 9.08 -12.40 16.50
C LYS A 170 9.03 -11.54 15.23
N ALA A 171 7.89 -11.53 14.54
CA ALA A 171 7.70 -10.68 13.36
C ALA A 171 7.67 -9.20 13.74
N ILE A 172 6.98 -8.86 14.83
CA ILE A 172 6.90 -7.48 15.34
C ILE A 172 8.31 -6.95 15.62
N GLU A 173 9.18 -7.72 16.29
CA GLU A 173 10.56 -7.31 16.57
C GLU A 173 11.35 -7.00 15.30
N VAL A 174 11.18 -7.81 14.24
CA VAL A 174 11.79 -7.56 12.93
C VAL A 174 11.24 -6.27 12.31
N PHE A 175 9.91 -6.07 12.33
CA PHE A 175 9.28 -4.90 11.73
C PHE A 175 9.53 -3.61 12.50
N VAL A 176 9.75 -3.66 13.83
CA VAL A 176 10.18 -2.50 14.62
C VAL A 176 11.55 -2.01 14.14
N ASN A 177 12.49 -2.93 13.90
CA ASN A 177 13.81 -2.55 13.39
C ASN A 177 13.74 -2.01 11.95
N ASP A 178 12.92 -2.62 11.10
CA ASP A 178 12.62 -2.11 9.75
C ASP A 178 11.99 -0.70 9.78
N TYR A 179 11.08 -0.45 10.72
CA TYR A 179 10.42 0.85 10.88
C TYR A 179 11.41 1.96 11.27
N LYS A 180 12.40 1.65 12.13
CA LYS A 180 13.45 2.61 12.50
C LYS A 180 14.21 3.12 11.28
N SER A 181 14.53 2.23 10.33
CA SER A 181 15.20 2.61 9.08
C SER A 181 14.32 3.45 8.15
N MET A 182 13.00 3.42 8.31
CA MET A 182 12.06 4.18 7.50
C MET A 182 11.74 5.57 8.08
N LYS A 183 12.09 5.85 9.34
CA LYS A 183 11.71 7.09 10.05
C LYS A 183 12.07 8.36 9.29
N ASN A 184 13.21 8.40 8.61
CA ASN A 184 13.68 9.57 7.85
C ASN A 184 12.78 9.89 6.64
N MET A 185 11.90 8.97 6.24
CA MET A 185 10.93 9.17 5.15
C MET A 185 9.55 9.66 5.63
N ILE A 186 9.33 9.73 6.95
CA ILE A 186 8.03 10.13 7.52
C ILE A 186 7.99 11.64 7.65
N PHE A 187 6.93 12.25 7.10
CA PHE A 187 6.69 13.68 7.22
C PHE A 187 5.92 13.98 8.51
N GLY A 188 6.38 14.97 9.28
CA GLY A 188 5.74 15.39 10.54
C GLY A 188 6.02 14.47 11.73
N ASP A 189 5.05 14.37 12.64
CA ASP A 189 5.21 13.62 13.89
C ASP A 189 5.34 12.11 13.66
N ILE A 190 6.38 11.52 14.25
CA ILE A 190 6.67 10.10 14.12
C ILE A 190 5.95 9.31 15.22
N VAL A 191 4.87 8.64 14.85
CA VAL A 191 4.17 7.70 15.74
C VAL A 191 5.04 6.48 16.04
N SER A 192 4.91 5.93 17.26
CA SER A 192 5.61 4.69 17.63
C SER A 192 5.00 3.47 16.94
N PHE A 193 5.82 2.45 16.68
CA PHE A 193 5.32 1.22 16.04
C PHE A 193 4.34 0.47 16.95
N GLU A 194 4.52 0.56 18.26
CA GLU A 194 3.62 0.01 19.27
C GLU A 194 2.23 0.64 19.16
N GLN A 195 2.15 1.97 18.96
CA GLN A 195 0.89 2.68 18.78
C GLN A 195 0.21 2.33 17.45
N ILE A 196 0.99 2.13 16.38
CA ILE A 196 0.49 1.58 15.11
C ILE A 196 -0.17 0.22 15.34
N ILE A 197 0.55 -0.72 15.97
CA ILE A 197 0.06 -2.08 16.25
C ILE A 197 -1.20 -2.05 17.12
N LYS A 198 -1.25 -1.21 18.15
CA LYS A 198 -2.44 -1.05 19.01
C LYS A 198 -3.65 -0.54 18.23
N THR A 199 -3.45 0.43 17.35
CA THR A 199 -4.50 0.98 16.48
C THR A 199 -5.03 -0.08 15.52
N LEU A 200 -4.12 -0.81 14.84
CA LEU A 200 -4.48 -1.89 13.93
C LEU A 200 -5.17 -3.04 14.65
N LYS A 201 -4.78 -3.37 15.88
CA LYS A 201 -5.45 -4.42 16.68
C LYS A 201 -6.88 -4.04 17.02
N THR A 202 -7.13 -2.77 17.32
CA THR A 202 -8.47 -2.26 17.59
C THR A 202 -9.33 -2.37 16.33
N TYR A 203 -8.78 -1.92 15.19
CA TYR A 203 -9.46 -2.02 13.91
C TYR A 203 -9.70 -3.47 13.44
N GLU A 204 -8.76 -4.40 13.67
CA GLU A 204 -8.93 -5.83 13.42
C GLU A 204 -10.19 -6.38 14.11
N ASN A 205 -10.40 -6.00 15.38
CA ASN A 205 -11.58 -6.40 16.12
C ASN A 205 -12.87 -5.80 15.53
N ASP A 206 -12.85 -4.52 15.17
CA ASP A 206 -14.00 -3.84 14.57
C ASP A 206 -14.40 -4.48 13.23
N LEU A 207 -13.41 -4.75 12.36
CA LEU A 207 -13.64 -5.38 11.08
C LEU A 207 -14.14 -6.82 11.24
N ASN A 208 -13.59 -7.60 12.16
CA ASN A 208 -14.09 -8.95 12.43
C ASN A 208 -15.53 -8.96 12.96
N LYS A 209 -15.93 -7.97 13.78
CA LYS A 209 -17.33 -7.80 14.22
C LYS A 209 -18.26 -7.47 13.04
N ALA A 210 -17.85 -6.57 12.16
CA ALA A 210 -18.61 -6.22 10.96
C ALA A 210 -18.77 -7.44 10.04
N ILE A 211 -17.69 -8.17 9.79
CA ILE A 211 -17.69 -9.43 9.02
C ILE A 211 -18.66 -10.45 9.64
N LYS A 212 -18.63 -10.63 10.96
CA LYS A 212 -19.51 -11.59 11.65
C LYS A 212 -21.00 -11.26 11.43
N SER A 213 -21.32 -9.98 11.28
CA SER A 213 -22.67 -9.47 11.09
C SER A 213 -23.08 -9.41 9.61
N PHE A 214 -22.18 -9.75 8.68
CA PHE A 214 -22.42 -9.68 7.25
C PHE A 214 -23.12 -10.95 6.75
N TYR A 215 -24.45 -10.87 6.60
CA TYR A 215 -25.30 -12.01 6.28
C TYR A 215 -24.93 -12.70 4.96
N LYS A 216 -24.35 -12.00 3.98
CA LYS A 216 -23.90 -12.61 2.72
C LYS A 216 -22.78 -13.63 2.91
N TRP A 217 -22.11 -13.69 4.05
CA TRP A 217 -21.05 -14.67 4.29
C TRP A 217 -21.46 -15.80 5.23
N THR A 218 -22.69 -15.80 5.76
CA THR A 218 -23.16 -16.88 6.65
C THR A 218 -23.16 -18.24 5.97
N TYR A 219 -23.51 -18.33 4.68
CA TYR A 219 -23.44 -19.59 3.93
C TYR A 219 -22.00 -20.07 3.67
N LYS A 220 -21.04 -19.14 3.48
CA LYS A 220 -19.62 -19.47 3.32
C LYS A 220 -18.99 -20.07 4.58
N ILE A 221 -19.59 -19.84 5.75
CA ILE A 221 -19.19 -20.44 7.03
C ILE A 221 -19.63 -21.91 7.10
N ILE A 222 -20.78 -22.26 6.51
CA ILE A 222 -21.42 -23.59 6.61
C ILE A 222 -20.87 -24.57 5.57
N GLY A 223 -20.12 -24.10 4.56
CA GLY A 223 -19.50 -24.96 3.55
C GLY A 223 -20.48 -25.53 2.52
N LEU A 224 -21.68 -24.97 2.44
CA LEU A 224 -22.65 -25.30 1.40
C LEU A 224 -22.25 -24.56 0.11
N LYS A 225 -21.84 -25.33 -0.89
CA LYS A 225 -21.71 -24.89 -2.29
C LYS A 225 -23.07 -24.91 -2.97
#